data_AF-A0A1B2IPI1-F1
#
_entry.id   AF-A0A1B2IPI1-F1
#
_cell.length_a   1.000
_cell.length_b   1.000
_cell.length_c   1.000
_cell.angle_alpha   90.00
_cell.angle_beta   90.00
_cell.angle_gamma   90.00
#
_symmetry.space_group_name_H-M   'P 1'
#
loop_
_entity.id
_entity.type
_entity.pdbx_description
1 polymer ?
#
loop_
_entity_poly.entity_id
_entity_poly.type
_entity_poly.pdbx_seq_one_letter_code
_entity_poly.pdbx_strand_id
1 'polypeptide(L)' 'MYPDKFHLTQEQNRCFAKKNLVRLVFTNSRFEGVNTILPQTQTIIDGVNPAGVSINNLNVIVQLKRGWQYVIKKIKNYR' A
#
# COMPACT_ATOMS: atom_id res chain seq x y z
N MET A 1 -10.52 -23.64 2.90
CA MET A 1 -10.01 -22.42 3.58
C MET A 1 -8.50 -22.57 3.68
N TYR A 2 -7.71 -21.59 3.26
CA TYR A 2 -6.25 -21.69 3.33
C TYR A 2 -5.78 -21.54 4.78
N PRO A 3 -4.89 -22.43 5.28
CA PRO A 3 -4.37 -22.31 6.64
C PRO A 3 -3.51 -21.05 6.79
N ASP A 4 -3.55 -20.44 7.98
CA ASP A 4 -2.65 -19.33 8.29
C ASP A 4 -1.20 -19.85 8.29
N LYS A 5 -0.43 -19.41 7.30
CA LYS A 5 0.97 -19.83 7.14
C LYS A 5 1.89 -19.16 8.16
N PHE A 6 1.60 -17.92 8.55
CA PHE A 6 2.55 -17.08 9.27
C PHE A 6 2.20 -16.93 10.75
N HIS A 7 0.99 -17.33 11.17
CA HIS A 7 0.54 -17.34 12.57
C HIS A 7 0.79 -15.99 13.27
N LEU A 8 0.65 -14.89 12.52
CA LEU A 8 0.92 -13.55 13.04
C LEU A 8 -0.24 -13.10 13.91
N THR A 9 0.07 -12.50 15.05
CA THR A 9 -0.95 -11.75 15.78
C THR A 9 -1.43 -10.58 14.91
N GLN A 10 -2.64 -10.12 15.20
CA GLN A 10 -3.24 -8.99 14.47
C GLN A 10 -2.36 -7.73 14.55
N GLU A 11 -1.65 -7.51 15.66
CA GLU A 11 -0.73 -6.40 15.83
C GLU A 11 0.55 -6.57 15.00
N GLN A 12 1.14 -7.77 15.02
CA GLN A 12 2.30 -8.09 14.18
C GLN A 12 1.98 -7.90 12.71
N ASN A 13 0.81 -8.36 12.25
CA ASN A 13 0.35 -8.18 10.88
C ASN A 13 0.20 -6.69 10.53
N ARG A 14 -0.35 -5.86 11.43
CA ARG A 14 -0.42 -4.40 11.22
C ARG A 14 0.96 -3.77 11.12
N CYS A 15 1.89 -4.12 11.99
CA CYS A 15 3.26 -3.59 11.97
C CYS A 15 3.96 -3.98 10.67
N PHE A 16 3.80 -5.24 10.24
CA PHE A 16 4.32 -5.74 8.98
C PHE A 16 3.73 -4.99 7.77
N ALA A 17 2.41 -4.80 7.73
CA ALA A 17 1.73 -4.08 6.66
C ALA A 17 2.16 -2.60 6.61
N LYS A 18 2.33 -1.93 7.76
CA LYS A 18 2.84 -0.55 7.83
C LYS A 18 4.26 -0.44 7.27
N LYS A 19 5.16 -1.33 7.68
CA LYS A 19 6.55 -1.37 7.19
C LYS A 19 6.63 -1.65 5.69
N ASN A 20 5.71 -2.44 5.16
CA ASN A 20 5.68 -2.82 3.75
C ASN A 20 4.70 -1.99 2.91
N LEU A 21 4.15 -0.89 3.44
CA LEU A 21 3.09 -0.10 2.77
C LEU A 21 3.47 0.27 1.34
N VAL A 22 4.70 0.71 1.12
CA VAL A 22 5.20 1.12 -0.19
C VAL A 22 5.19 -0.03 -1.19
N ARG A 23 5.64 -1.20 -0.75
CA ARG A 23 5.69 -2.40 -1.59
C ARG A 23 4.28 -2.93 -1.89
N LEU A 24 3.36 -2.82 -0.94
CA LEU A 24 1.94 -3.16 -1.13
C LEU A 24 1.28 -2.24 -2.16
N VAL A 25 1.46 -0.92 -2.02
CA VAL A 25 0.92 0.06 -2.97
C VAL A 25 1.53 -0.12 -4.36
N PHE A 26 2.85 -0.30 -4.46
CA PHE A 26 3.55 -0.54 -5.72
C PHE A 26 3.07 -1.80 -6.44
N THR A 27 2.91 -2.90 -5.70
CA THR A 27 2.42 -4.16 -6.29
C THR A 27 0.98 -4.00 -6.77
N ASN A 28 0.14 -3.35 -5.96
CA ASN A 28 -1.26 -3.12 -6.32
C ASN A 28 -1.42 -2.20 -7.53
N SER A 29 -0.59 -1.15 -7.65
CA SER A 29 -0.68 -0.20 -8.76
C SER A 29 -0.38 -0.84 -10.11
N ARG A 30 0.33 -1.97 -10.15
CA ARG A 30 0.56 -2.74 -11.39
C ARG A 30 -0.74 -3.34 -11.95
N PHE A 31 -1.67 -3.75 -11.09
CA PHE A 31 -2.97 -4.25 -11.53
C PHE A 31 -3.87 -3.13 -12.08
N GLU A 32 -3.59 -1.88 -11.70
CA GLU A 32 -4.25 -0.67 -12.21
C GLU A 32 -3.56 -0.10 -13.47
N GLY A 33 -2.57 -0.82 -14.03
CA GLY A 33 -1.83 -0.38 -15.22
C GLY A 33 -0.80 0.73 -14.99
N VAL A 34 -0.45 1.04 -13.73
CA VAL A 34 0.53 2.08 -13.40
C VAL A 34 1.96 1.58 -13.60
N ASN A 35 2.69 2.21 -14.51
CA ASN A 35 4.07 1.86 -14.87
C ASN A 35 5.13 2.70 -14.14
N THR A 36 5.03 2.82 -12.82
CA THR A 36 6.09 3.45 -12.00
C THR A 36 7.17 2.45 -11.60
N ILE A 37 8.33 2.95 -11.17
CA ILE A 37 9.31 2.15 -10.42
C ILE A 37 9.11 2.32 -8.91
N LEU A 38 9.69 1.40 -8.12
CA LEU A 38 9.55 1.40 -6.67
C LEU A 38 10.02 2.73 -6.03
N PRO A 39 11.17 3.32 -6.41
CA PRO A 39 11.59 4.62 -5.90
C PRO A 39 10.58 5.75 -6.18
N GLN A 40 9.99 5.81 -7.38
CA GLN A 40 8.98 6.82 -7.71
C GLN A 40 7.72 6.65 -6.85
N THR A 41 7.32 5.39 -6.59
CA THR A 41 6.16 5.11 -5.74
C THR A 41 6.43 5.52 -4.29
N GLN A 42 7.66 5.31 -3.79
CA GLN A 42 8.10 5.81 -2.50
C GLN A 42 8.02 7.35 -2.45
N THR A 43 8.58 8.04 -3.44
CA THR A 43 8.53 9.51 -3.55
C THR A 43 7.09 10.05 -3.48
N ILE A 44 6.15 9.42 -4.20
CA ILE A 44 4.72 9.79 -4.17
C ILE A 44 4.10 9.53 -2.80
N ILE A 45 4.43 8.40 -2.17
CA ILE A 45 3.96 8.06 -0.82
C ILE A 45 4.49 9.07 0.21
N ASP A 46 5.70 9.58 0.01
CA ASP A 46 6.31 10.62 0.86
C ASP A 46 5.75 12.03 0.59
N GLY A 47 4.84 12.16 -0.39
CA GLY A 47 4.14 13.41 -0.70
C GLY A 47 4.82 14.27 -1.75
N VAL A 48 5.84 13.74 -2.44
CA VAL A 48 6.57 14.43 -3.49
C VAL A 48 6.10 13.93 -4.86
N ASN A 49 5.94 14.83 -5.82
CA ASN A 49 5.60 14.46 -7.20
C ASN A 49 6.88 14.22 -8.02
N PRO A 50 7.23 12.97 -8.39
CA PRO A 50 8.40 12.70 -9.21
C PRO A 50 8.18 13.15 -10.66
N ALA A 51 9.24 13.66 -11.29
CA ALA A 51 9.22 14.00 -12.70
C ALA A 51 8.88 12.77 -13.57
N GLY A 52 8.11 12.98 -14.64
CA GLY A 52 7.77 11.94 -15.61
C GLY A 52 6.62 11.00 -15.21
N VAL A 53 5.95 11.23 -14.06
CA VAL A 53 4.75 10.49 -13.68
C VAL A 53 3.50 11.31 -14.00
N SER A 54 2.53 10.70 -14.69
CA SER A 54 1.26 11.36 -15.02
C SER A 54 0.41 11.59 -13.76
N ILE A 55 -0.40 12.65 -13.78
CA ILE A 55 -1.29 12.97 -12.64
C ILE A 55 -2.30 11.84 -12.35
N ASN A 56 -2.74 11.12 -13.39
CA ASN A 56 -3.61 9.97 -13.23
C ASN A 56 -2.92 8.84 -12.46
N ASN A 57 -1.68 8.50 -12.82
CA ASN A 57 -0.90 7.48 -12.12
C ASN A 57 -0.58 7.89 -10.67
N LEU A 58 -0.28 9.17 -10.45
CA LEU A 58 -0.09 9.73 -9.12
C LEU A 58 -1.35 9.56 -8.27
N ASN A 59 -2.52 9.90 -8.81
CA ASN A 59 -3.80 9.76 -8.12
C ASN A 59 -4.09 8.30 -7.76
N VAL A 60 -3.85 7.35 -8.67
CA VAL A 60 -4.01 5.92 -8.36
C VAL A 60 -3.15 5.51 -7.16
N ILE A 61 -1.87 5.88 -7.14
CA ILE A 61 -0.95 5.55 -6.04
C ILE A 61 -1.42 6.19 -4.71
N VAL A 62 -1.84 7.45 -4.74
CA VAL A 62 -2.35 8.16 -3.55
C VAL A 62 -3.62 7.50 -3.00
N GLN A 63 -4.54 7.07 -3.88
CA GLN A 63 -5.78 6.41 -3.48
C GLN A 63 -5.52 5.01 -2.93
N LEU A 64 -4.60 4.23 -3.54
CA LEU A 64 -4.17 2.94 -3.01
C LEU A 64 -3.51 3.09 -1.63
N LYS A 65 -2.66 4.10 -1.42
CA LYS A 65 -2.10 4.43 -0.10
C LYS A 65 -3.20 4.65 0.94
N ARG A 66 -4.21 5.47 0.61
CA ARG A 66 -5.35 5.75 1.50
C ARG A 66 -6.16 4.48 1.79
N GLY A 67 -6.40 3.65 0.78
CA GLY A 67 -7.08 2.37 0.94
C GLY A 67 -6.35 1.44 1.90
N TRP A 68 -5.04 1.28 1.75
CA TRP A 68 -4.23 0.48 2.67
C TRP A 68 -4.20 1.06 4.09
N GLN A 69 -4.04 2.38 4.23
CA GLN A 69 -4.10 3.04 5.54
C GLN A 69 -5.45 2.83 6.23
N TYR A 70 -6.55 2.85 5.47
CA TYR A 70 -7.87 2.51 5.97
C TYR A 70 -7.93 1.06 6.45
N VAL A 71 -7.55 0.08 5.61
CA VAL A 71 -7.58 -1.35 5.96
C VAL A 71 -6.76 -1.64 7.22
N ILE A 72 -5.53 -1.13 7.30
CA ILE A 72 -4.63 -1.33 8.45
C ILE A 72 -5.24 -0.74 9.74
N LYS A 73 -5.93 0.41 9.63
CA LYS A 73 -6.59 1.08 10.77
C LYS A 73 -7.90 0.39 11.16
N LYS A 74 -8.67 -0.10 10.19
CA LYS A 74 -10.04 -0.59 10.38
C LYS A 74 -10.17 -2.05 10.81
N ILE A 75 -9.06 -2.77 11.04
CA ILE A 75 -9.12 -4.08 11.71
C ILE A 75 -9.46 -3.84 13.20
N LYS A 76 -10.69 -3.42 13.49
CA LYS A 76 -11.27 -3.41 14.83
C LYS A 76 -11.87 -4.80 15.07
N ASN A 77 -11.54 -5.39 16.21
CA ASN A 77 -12.18 -6.59 16.71
C ASN A 77 -13.69 -6.32 16.81
N TYR A 78 -14.51 -7.10 16.12
CA TYR A 78 -15.88 -7.31 16.56
C TYR A 78 -15.76 -8.07 17.89
N ARG A 79 -15.93 -7.34 18.99
CA ARG A 79 -16.41 -7.93 20.26
C ARG A 79 -17.91 -7.70 20.29
#